data_AF-K8Z9R3-F1
#
_entry.id   AF-K8Z9R3-F1
#
_cell.length_a   1.000
_cell.length_b   1.000
_cell.length_c   1.000
_cell.angle_alpha   90.00
_cell.angle_beta   90.00
_cell.angle_gamma   90.00
#
_symmetry.space_group_name_H-M   'P 1'
#
loop_
_entity.id
_entity.type
_entity.pdbx_description
1 polymer ?
#
loop_
_entity_poly.entity_id
_entity_poly.type
_entity_poly.pdbx_seq_one_letter_code
_entity_poly.pdbx_strand_id
1 'polypeptide(L)'
;MTDSKAEIEARPEETPIKNKKKRSLGTVLIVVLTIVILFASFYVFQRNIISVVQSKENHFFHILYQAKHYDKDDEVAILNDDKEGILATIIAMPKEKVKEKKVLLLLEGQNKVPKNQCVLQYSYHGKTYYRLIPQEEILGKKLI
;
A
#
# COMPACT_ATOMS: atom_id res chain seq x y z
N MET A 1 -20.10 -51.63 86.74
CA MET A 1 -20.01 -52.08 85.33
C MET A 1 -21.16 -51.47 84.57
N THR A 2 -20.90 -50.42 83.79
CA THR A 2 -21.74 -49.92 82.68
C THR A 2 -20.83 -48.99 81.86
N ASP A 3 -20.11 -49.62 80.94
CA ASP A 3 -19.42 -48.96 79.85
C ASP A 3 -20.38 -48.71 78.68
N SER A 4 -20.02 -47.74 77.85
CA SER A 4 -20.47 -47.51 76.47
C SER A 4 -21.78 -46.75 76.26
N LYS A 5 -21.88 -45.85 75.28
CA LYS A 5 -20.94 -45.12 74.41
C LYS A 5 -21.86 -44.10 73.75
N ALA A 6 -21.46 -42.83 73.67
CA ALA A 6 -22.16 -41.87 72.84
C ALA A 6 -21.96 -42.25 71.36
N GLU A 7 -23.03 -42.63 70.68
CA GLU A 7 -23.07 -42.75 69.23
C GLU A 7 -23.14 -41.36 68.62
N ILE A 8 -22.02 -40.90 68.07
CA ILE A 8 -21.94 -39.72 67.22
C ILE A 8 -22.26 -40.21 65.80
N GLU A 9 -23.46 -39.92 65.32
CA GLU A 9 -23.82 -40.06 63.90
C GLU A 9 -22.89 -39.16 63.08
N ALA A 10 -22.00 -39.79 62.32
CA ALA A 10 -21.20 -39.13 61.31
C ALA A 10 -22.12 -38.69 60.15
N ARG A 11 -22.38 -37.39 60.04
CA ARG A 11 -22.97 -36.80 58.83
C ARG A 11 -22.00 -37.07 57.65
N PRO A 12 -22.48 -37.61 56.52
CA PRO A 12 -21.62 -37.77 55.35
C PRO A 12 -21.24 -36.38 54.82
N GLU A 13 -19.94 -36.07 54.82
CA GLU A 13 -19.40 -34.95 54.05
C GLU A 13 -19.64 -35.25 52.56
N GLU A 14 -20.44 -34.40 51.90
CA GLU A 14 -20.56 -34.42 50.45
C GLU A 14 -19.20 -34.12 49.83
N THR A 15 -18.56 -35.15 49.32
CA THR A 15 -17.36 -35.02 48.50
C THR A 15 -17.75 -34.30 47.20
N PRO A 16 -17.02 -33.24 46.79
CA PRO A 16 -17.36 -32.54 45.56
C PRO A 16 -17.21 -33.51 44.37
N ILE A 17 -18.34 -33.86 43.76
CA ILE A 17 -18.40 -34.62 42.52
C ILE A 17 -17.69 -33.79 41.45
N LYS A 18 -16.41 -34.09 41.22
CA LYS A 18 -15.61 -33.58 40.13
C LYS A 18 -16.23 -34.06 38.82
N ASN A 19 -17.14 -33.27 38.25
CA ASN A 19 -17.56 -33.41 36.87
C ASN A 19 -16.38 -33.06 35.95
N LYS A 20 -15.45 -34.01 35.76
CA LYS A 20 -14.54 -33.98 34.61
C LYS A 20 -15.40 -34.20 33.37
N LYS A 21 -15.90 -33.11 32.77
CA LYS A 21 -16.45 -33.14 31.40
C LYS A 21 -15.35 -33.71 30.49
N LYS A 22 -15.43 -35.02 30.18
CA LYS A 22 -14.67 -35.65 29.10
C LYS A 22 -15.06 -34.89 27.84
N ARG A 23 -14.18 -34.01 27.35
CA ARG A 23 -14.37 -33.36 26.06
C ARG A 23 -14.40 -34.48 25.02
N SER A 24 -15.52 -34.61 24.33
CA SER A 24 -15.68 -35.62 23.29
C SER A 24 -14.64 -35.40 22.20
N LEU A 25 -14.04 -36.49 21.70
CA LEU A 25 -13.06 -36.46 20.60
C LEU A 25 -13.60 -35.69 19.38
N GLY A 26 -14.91 -35.75 19.13
CA GLY A 26 -15.56 -34.99 18.07
C GLY A 26 -15.50 -33.47 18.26
N THR A 27 -15.62 -32.99 19.50
CA THR A 27 -15.51 -31.55 19.80
C THR A 27 -14.09 -31.03 19.58
N VAL A 28 -13.08 -31.84 19.90
CA VAL A 28 -11.67 -31.50 19.64
C VAL A 28 -11.41 -31.42 18.13
N LEU A 29 -11.94 -32.38 17.36
CA LEU A 29 -11.77 -32.42 15.91
C LEU A 29 -12.39 -31.18 15.23
N ILE A 30 -13.59 -30.77 15.66
CA ILE A 30 -14.27 -29.58 15.14
C ILE A 30 -13.45 -28.32 15.45
N VAL A 31 -12.96 -28.16 16.68
CA VAL A 31 -12.15 -26.99 17.07
C VAL A 31 -10.88 -26.90 16.23
N VAL A 32 -10.17 -28.02 16.02
CA VAL A 32 -8.97 -28.06 15.17
C VAL A 32 -9.31 -27.67 13.73
N LEU A 33 -10.37 -28.23 13.16
CA LEU A 33 -10.80 -27.91 11.79
C LEU A 33 -11.14 -26.43 11.64
N THR A 34 -11.81 -25.85 12.63
CA THR A 34 -12.20 -24.43 12.63
C THR A 34 -10.96 -23.53 12.65
N ILE A 35 -9.95 -23.87 13.45
CA ILE A 35 -8.69 -23.13 13.51
C ILE A 35 -7.96 -23.21 12.16
N VAL A 36 -7.89 -24.38 11.53
CA VAL A 36 -7.26 -24.54 10.21
C VAL A 36 -7.94 -23.68 9.14
N ILE A 37 -9.28 -23.65 9.12
CA ILE A 37 -10.04 -22.80 8.18
C ILE A 37 -9.75 -21.32 8.43
N LEU A 38 -9.76 -20.87 9.69
CA LEU A 38 -9.46 -19.48 10.03
C LEU A 38 -8.04 -19.07 9.62
N PHE A 39 -7.06 -19.95 9.84
CA PHE A 39 -5.67 -19.71 9.39
C PHE A 39 -5.56 -19.67 7.86
N ALA A 40 -6.25 -20.55 7.15
CA ALA A 40 -6.27 -20.54 5.69
C ALA A 40 -6.91 -19.25 5.14
N SER A 41 -8.07 -18.84 5.68
CA SER A 41 -8.73 -17.59 5.31
C SER A 41 -7.86 -16.37 5.61
N PHE A 42 -7.19 -16.34 6.77
CA PHE A 42 -6.27 -15.27 7.13
C PHE A 42 -5.04 -15.23 6.23
N TYR A 43 -4.47 -16.38 5.86
CA TYR A 43 -3.33 -16.47 4.94
C TYR A 43 -3.68 -15.95 3.53
N VAL A 44 -4.85 -16.33 3.01
CA VAL A 44 -5.35 -15.82 1.72
C VAL A 44 -5.61 -14.32 1.79
N PHE A 45 -6.19 -13.83 2.88
CA PHE A 45 -6.43 -12.41 3.11
C PHE A 45 -5.13 -11.60 3.16
N GLN A 46 -4.10 -12.09 3.88
CA GLN A 46 -2.78 -11.46 3.91
C GLN A 46 -2.12 -11.43 2.53
N ARG A 47 -2.18 -12.54 1.77
CA ARG A 47 -1.65 -12.55 0.39
C ARG A 47 -2.36 -11.53 -0.51
N ASN A 48 -3.68 -11.40 -0.39
CA ASN A 48 -4.43 -10.41 -1.17
C ASN A 48 -4.08 -8.97 -0.76
N ILE A 49 -3.96 -8.68 0.53
CA ILE A 49 -3.55 -7.33 0.99
C ILE A 49 -2.13 -7.03 0.55
N ILE A 50 -1.17 -7.93 0.75
CA ILE A 50 0.22 -7.72 0.35
C ILE A 50 0.31 -7.55 -1.17
N SER A 51 -0.43 -8.35 -1.94
CA SER A 51 -0.50 -8.22 -3.40
C SER A 51 -1.13 -6.89 -3.85
N VAL A 52 -2.16 -6.41 -3.15
CA VAL A 52 -2.81 -5.13 -3.48
C VAL A 52 -1.95 -3.93 -3.05
N VAL A 53 -1.24 -4.04 -1.94
CA VAL A 53 -0.32 -2.99 -1.45
C VAL A 53 0.94 -2.92 -2.32
N GLN A 54 1.57 -4.06 -2.64
CA GLN A 54 2.70 -4.08 -3.59
C GLN A 54 2.29 -3.66 -5.01
N SER A 55 1.05 -3.95 -5.42
CA SER A 55 0.53 -3.53 -6.73
C SER A 55 0.43 -2.00 -6.86
N LYS A 56 0.23 -1.27 -5.77
CA LYS A 56 0.06 0.19 -5.81
C LYS A 56 1.37 0.96 -5.68
N GLU A 57 2.34 0.44 -4.93
CA GLU A 57 3.56 1.21 -4.62
C GLU A 57 4.75 0.88 -5.54
N ASN A 58 4.85 -0.32 -6.12
CA ASN A 58 6.07 -0.72 -6.86
C ASN A 58 5.95 -0.71 -8.40
N HIS A 59 4.75 -0.69 -8.99
CA HIS A 59 4.65 -0.74 -10.46
C HIS A 59 5.07 0.57 -11.15
N PHE A 60 5.07 1.69 -10.45
CA PHE A 60 5.40 2.98 -11.04
C PHE A 60 6.88 3.08 -11.46
N PHE A 61 7.79 2.49 -10.69
CA PHE A 61 9.24 2.60 -10.92
C PHE A 61 9.85 1.45 -11.73
N HIS A 62 9.17 0.29 -11.84
CA HIS A 62 9.71 -0.87 -12.57
C HIS A 62 9.80 -0.67 -14.10
N ILE A 63 9.18 0.38 -14.65
CA ILE A 63 9.14 0.66 -16.11
C ILE A 63 10.04 1.86 -16.46
N LEU A 64 10.77 2.42 -15.49
CA LEU A 64 11.59 3.60 -15.71
C LEU A 64 13.04 3.22 -16.01
N TYR A 65 13.57 3.79 -17.08
CA TYR A 65 15.00 3.78 -17.35
C TYR A 65 15.56 5.19 -17.16
N GLN A 66 16.76 5.29 -16.58
CA GLN A 66 17.48 6.57 -16.51
C GLN A 66 18.02 6.90 -17.90
N ALA A 67 17.35 7.83 -18.59
CA ALA A 67 17.81 8.35 -19.86
C ALA A 67 18.85 9.45 -19.61
N LYS A 68 19.96 9.44 -20.37
CA LYS A 68 20.94 10.54 -20.35
C LYS A 68 20.44 11.80 -21.06
N HIS A 69 19.49 11.62 -21.96
CA HIS A 69 18.89 12.67 -22.76
C HIS A 69 17.38 12.46 -22.77
N TYR A 70 16.67 13.58 -22.65
CA TYR A 70 15.23 13.64 -22.77
C TYR A 70 14.90 14.47 -23.99
N ASP A 71 13.86 14.07 -24.72
CA ASP A 71 13.37 14.76 -25.89
C ASP A 71 11.94 15.26 -25.65
N LYS A 72 11.48 16.14 -26.53
CA LYS A 72 10.08 16.55 -26.55
C LYS A 72 9.18 15.35 -26.84
N ASP A 73 8.00 15.34 -26.26
CA ASP A 73 6.98 14.29 -26.31
C ASP A 73 7.33 13.00 -25.56
N ASP A 74 8.46 12.97 -24.85
CA ASP A 74 8.81 11.86 -23.98
C ASP A 74 7.90 11.77 -22.75
N GLU A 75 7.41 10.57 -22.44
CA GLU A 75 6.79 10.26 -21.16
C GLU A 75 7.86 9.99 -20.09
N VAL A 76 7.90 10.87 -19.09
CA VAL A 76 8.86 10.86 -18.00
C VAL A 76 8.17 10.76 -16.64
N ALA A 77 8.86 10.19 -15.67
CA ALA A 77 8.43 10.15 -14.29
C ALA A 77 9.00 11.31 -13.49
N ILE A 78 8.15 11.94 -12.70
CA ILE A 78 8.51 13.03 -11.78
C ILE A 78 7.85 12.78 -10.42
N LEU A 79 8.32 13.49 -9.38
CA LEU A 79 7.61 13.54 -8.10
C LEU A 79 6.63 14.73 -8.12
N ASN A 80 5.41 14.50 -7.65
CA ASN A 80 4.47 15.59 -7.34
C ASN A 80 4.83 16.24 -5.99
N ASP A 81 4.06 17.25 -5.57
CA ASP A 81 4.31 17.98 -4.32
C ASP A 81 4.14 17.09 -3.06
N ASP A 82 3.33 16.03 -3.17
CA ASP A 82 3.14 15.01 -2.13
C ASP A 82 4.19 13.88 -2.19
N LYS A 83 5.22 14.02 -3.04
CA LYS A 83 6.28 13.01 -3.30
C LYS A 83 5.76 11.69 -3.88
N GLU A 84 4.59 11.70 -4.51
CA GLU A 84 4.09 10.59 -5.30
C GLU A 84 4.71 10.63 -6.70
N GLY A 85 5.11 9.47 -7.22
CA GLY A 85 5.57 9.34 -8.60
C GLY A 85 4.40 9.50 -9.57
N ILE A 86 4.53 10.43 -10.52
CA ILE A 86 3.54 10.67 -11.58
C ILE A 86 4.20 10.69 -12.95
N LEU A 87 3.47 10.19 -13.97
CA LEU A 87 3.92 10.25 -15.36
C LEU A 87 3.51 11.59 -15.95
N ALA A 88 4.44 12.23 -16.64
CA ALA A 88 4.28 13.50 -17.30
C ALA A 88 4.90 13.43 -18.70
N THR A 89 4.36 14.20 -19.64
CA THR A 89 4.90 14.33 -21.00
C THR A 89 5.68 15.62 -21.11
N ILE A 90 6.87 15.58 -21.70
CA ILE A 90 7.65 16.78 -22.01
C ILE A 90 7.01 17.50 -23.18
N ILE A 91 6.53 18.73 -22.98
CA ILE A 91 5.90 19.52 -24.06
C ILE A 91 6.77 20.65 -24.59
N ALA A 92 7.80 21.06 -23.82
CA ALA A 92 8.77 22.03 -24.28
C ALA A 92 10.13 21.82 -23.62
N MET A 93 11.17 21.84 -24.45
CA MET A 93 12.56 21.63 -24.05
C MET A 93 13.25 22.94 -23.62
N PRO A 94 14.37 22.86 -22.88
CA PRO A 94 15.13 24.05 -22.51
C PRO A 94 15.52 24.88 -23.72
N LYS A 95 15.41 26.21 -23.61
CA LYS A 95 15.65 27.19 -24.67
C LYS A 95 14.69 27.11 -25.87
N GLU A 96 13.69 26.23 -25.86
CA GLU A 96 12.67 26.18 -26.90
C GLU A 96 11.77 27.43 -26.81
N LYS A 97 11.34 27.94 -27.97
CA LYS A 97 10.37 29.04 -28.03
C LYS A 97 8.96 28.47 -28.00
N VAL A 98 8.15 28.91 -27.06
CA VAL A 98 6.78 28.40 -26.89
C VAL A 98 5.78 29.48 -27.31
N LYS A 99 4.72 29.06 -28.02
CA LYS A 99 3.61 29.93 -28.45
C LYS A 99 2.28 29.60 -27.76
N GLU A 100 2.22 28.49 -27.04
CA GLU A 100 1.01 28.04 -26.38
C GLU A 100 0.67 28.95 -25.19
N LYS A 101 -0.54 29.53 -25.19
CA LYS A 101 -0.98 30.52 -24.20
C LYS A 101 -0.86 30.03 -22.76
N LYS A 102 -1.18 28.76 -22.49
CA LYS A 102 -1.10 28.18 -21.14
C LYS A 102 0.34 28.09 -20.63
N VAL A 103 1.27 27.70 -21.50
CA VAL A 103 2.70 27.63 -21.17
C VAL A 103 3.30 29.03 -21.04
N LEU A 104 2.84 30.00 -21.84
CA LEU A 104 3.26 31.39 -21.70
C LEU A 104 2.85 32.00 -20.35
N LEU A 105 1.67 31.65 -19.83
CA LEU A 105 1.25 32.05 -18.48
C LEU A 105 2.16 31.44 -17.40
N LEU A 106 2.54 30.17 -17.57
CA LEU A 106 3.48 29.48 -16.68
C LEU A 106 4.88 30.11 -16.69
N LEU A 107 5.31 30.64 -17.84
CA LEU A 107 6.60 31.30 -18.03
C LEU A 107 6.57 32.81 -17.74
N GLU A 108 5.53 33.33 -17.08
CA GLU A 108 5.36 34.76 -16.76
C GLU A 108 5.45 35.68 -18.00
N GLY A 109 4.98 35.21 -19.15
CA GLY A 109 5.02 35.93 -20.42
C GLY A 109 6.36 35.82 -21.17
N GLN A 110 7.34 35.06 -20.65
CA GLN A 110 8.55 34.76 -21.39
C GLN A 110 8.27 33.74 -22.50
N ASN A 111 8.61 34.09 -23.74
CA ASN A 111 8.40 33.23 -24.91
C ASN A 111 9.46 32.12 -25.08
N LYS A 112 10.28 31.87 -24.05
CA LYS A 112 11.41 30.93 -24.12
C LYS A 112 11.57 30.18 -22.80
N VAL A 113 11.71 28.86 -22.89
CA VAL A 113 11.96 28.02 -21.72
C VAL A 113 13.38 28.27 -21.16
N PRO A 114 13.56 28.35 -19.83
CA PRO A 114 14.87 28.50 -19.19
C PRO A 114 15.88 27.39 -19.54
N LYS A 115 17.18 27.69 -19.42
CA LYS A 115 18.28 26.87 -19.95
C LYS A 115 18.39 25.43 -19.37
N ASN A 116 17.88 25.20 -18.16
CA ASN A 116 17.97 23.91 -17.46
C ASN A 116 16.60 23.36 -17.04
N GLN A 117 15.52 23.93 -17.58
CA GLN A 117 14.16 23.56 -17.21
C GLN A 117 13.41 23.10 -18.45
N CYS A 118 12.43 22.23 -18.22
CA CYS A 118 11.51 21.78 -19.24
C CYS A 118 10.09 21.99 -18.75
N VAL A 119 9.17 22.14 -19.71
CA VAL A 119 7.75 22.23 -19.40
C VAL A 119 7.14 20.86 -19.58
N LEU A 120 6.47 20.40 -18.53
CA LEU A 120 5.79 19.13 -18.47
C LEU A 120 4.29 19.32 -18.46
N GLN A 121 3.58 18.37 -19.05
CA GLN A 121 2.14 18.23 -18.97
C GLN A 121 1.82 16.89 -18.31
N TYR A 122 0.93 16.89 -17.32
CA TYR A 122 0.46 15.65 -16.70
C TYR A 122 -1.02 15.73 -16.35
N SER A 123 -1.65 14.57 -16.16
CA SER A 123 -3.04 14.46 -15.72
C SER A 123 -3.08 13.96 -14.28
N TYR A 124 -3.75 14.70 -13.40
CA TYR A 124 -3.92 14.32 -11.99
C TYR A 124 -5.38 14.58 -11.59
N HIS A 125 -6.06 13.60 -10.98
CA HIS A 125 -7.50 13.67 -10.66
C HIS A 125 -8.39 14.12 -11.84
N GLY A 126 -8.08 13.66 -13.06
CA GLY A 126 -8.84 13.98 -14.28
C GLY A 126 -8.66 15.40 -14.81
N LYS A 127 -7.72 16.18 -14.26
CA LYS A 127 -7.39 17.53 -14.72
C LYS A 127 -5.97 17.56 -15.27
N THR A 128 -5.77 18.34 -16.34
CA THR A 128 -4.46 18.57 -16.95
C THR A 128 -3.74 19.71 -16.26
N TYR A 129 -2.51 19.47 -15.82
CA TYR A 129 -1.63 20.44 -15.21
C TYR A 129 -0.37 20.62 -16.06
N TYR A 130 0.22 21.80 -15.93
CA TYR A 130 1.48 22.15 -16.57
C TYR A 130 2.45 22.60 -15.49
N ARG A 131 3.68 22.09 -15.53
CA ARG A 131 4.71 22.42 -14.54
C ARG A 131 6.04 22.66 -15.23
N LEU A 132 6.74 23.68 -14.77
CA LEU A 132 8.11 23.95 -15.16
C LEU A 132 9.00 23.30 -14.10
N ILE A 133 9.85 22.36 -14.52
CA ILE A 133 10.77 21.69 -13.60
C ILE A 133 12.19 21.68 -14.15
N PRO A 134 13.22 21.64 -13.29
CA PRO A 134 14.57 21.30 -13.68
C PRO A 134 14.64 19.91 -14.32
N GLN A 135 15.47 19.76 -15.37
CA GLN A 135 15.67 18.44 -16.00
C GLN A 135 16.28 17.42 -15.03
N GLU A 136 16.99 17.88 -14.01
CA GLU A 136 17.62 17.06 -12.97
C GLU A 136 16.59 16.42 -12.02
N GLU A 137 15.36 16.97 -11.94
CA GLU A 137 14.28 16.42 -11.12
C GLU A 137 13.51 15.29 -11.82
N ILE A 138 13.83 14.99 -13.08
CA ILE A 138 13.22 13.88 -13.82
C ILE A 138 13.83 12.56 -13.33
N LEU A 139 12.98 11.66 -12.83
CA LEU A 139 13.38 10.38 -12.24
C LEU A 139 13.77 9.34 -13.28
N GLY A 140 13.17 9.42 -14.47
CA GLY A 140 13.45 8.51 -15.58
C GLY A 140 12.42 8.64 -16.69
N LYS A 141 12.68 7.95 -17.80
CA LYS A 141 11.77 7.86 -18.95
C LYS A 141 11.07 6.51 -18.94
N LYS A 142 9.83 6.48 -19.39
CA LYS A 142 9.05 5.24 -19.53
C LYS A 142 9.63 4.38 -20.66
N LEU A 143 9.93 3.11 -20.38
CA LEU A 143 10.26 2.11 -21.40
C LEU A 143 9.01 1.87 -22.28
N ILE A 144 9.18 2.03 -23.59
CA ILE A 144 8.15 1.74 -24.62
C ILE A 144 8.09 0.23 -24.85
#